data_AF-A0A0S8JLG0-F1
#
_entry.id   AF-A0A0S8JLG0-F1
#
_cell.length_a   1.000
_cell.length_b   1.000
_cell.length_c   1.000
_cell.angle_alpha   90.00
_cell.angle_beta   90.00
_cell.angle_gamma   90.00
#
_symmetry.space_group_name_H-M   'P 1'
#
loop_
_entity.id
_entity.type
_entity.pdbx_description
1 polymer ?
#
loop_
_entity_poly.entity_id
_entity_poly.type
_entity_poly.pdbx_seq_one_letter_code
_entity_poly.pdbx_strand_id
1 'polypeptide(L)'
;MKEKFGLYTAISIVIANMIGTGIFTSLGFQVLELRTGFALLFLWLLGGISSLIGAMAYAELGTAMPRSGGEYHFLSRIYHPALGFISGWISFIVG
;
A
#
# COMPACT_ATOMS: atom_id res chain seq x y z
N MET A 1 12.73 -18.47 12.15
CA MET A 1 13.53 -18.46 10.91
C MET A 1 14.29 -17.14 10.85
N LYS A 2 15.61 -17.19 10.98
CA LYS A 2 16.52 -16.05 10.87
C LYS A 2 16.98 -15.96 9.42
N GLU A 3 16.55 -14.96 8.65
CA GLU A 3 17.25 -14.39 7.47
C GLU A 3 16.76 -12.94 7.30
N LYS A 4 17.52 -11.93 7.76
CA LYS A 4 18.58 -11.21 7.02
C LYS A 4 18.11 -10.37 5.83
N PHE A 5 16.84 -9.98 5.74
CA PHE A 5 16.51 -8.80 4.95
C PHE A 5 17.00 -7.55 5.70
N GLY A 6 18.05 -6.92 5.18
CA GLY A 6 18.45 -5.60 5.65
C GLY A 6 17.32 -4.60 5.41
N LEU A 7 17.25 -3.55 6.21
CA LEU A 7 16.27 -2.47 6.07
C LEU A 7 16.21 -1.97 4.62
N TYR A 8 17.37 -1.81 3.99
CA TYR A 8 17.49 -1.40 2.58
C TYR A 8 16.82 -2.37 1.61
N THR A 9 16.97 -3.69 1.80
CA THR A 9 16.33 -4.67 0.93
C THR A 9 14.82 -4.64 1.07
N ALA A 10 14.31 -4.51 2.30
CA ALA A 10 12.87 -4.39 2.56
C ALA A 10 12.30 -3.12 1.92
N ILE A 11 12.96 -1.96 2.07
CA ILE A 11 12.55 -0.70 1.45
C ILE A 11 12.53 -0.83 -0.08
N SER A 12 13.58 -1.39 -0.69
CA SER A 12 13.65 -1.55 -2.14
C SER A 12 12.54 -2.43 -2.70
N ILE A 13 12.16 -3.51 -2.00
CA ILE A 13 11.05 -4.37 -2.41
C ILE A 13 9.72 -3.61 -2.35
N VAL A 14 9.49 -2.80 -1.31
CA VAL A 14 8.28 -1.99 -1.20
C VAL A 14 8.21 -0.95 -2.33
N ILE A 15 9.32 -0.26 -2.61
CA ILE A 15 9.39 0.71 -3.71
C ILE A 15 9.12 0.04 -5.06
N ALA A 16 9.72 -1.14 -5.30
CA ALA A 16 9.52 -1.88 -6.55
C ALA A 16 8.06 -2.34 -6.73
N ASN A 17 7.35 -2.68 -5.65
CA ASN A 17 5.92 -3.02 -5.71
C ASN A 17 5.02 -1.78 -5.86
N MET A 18 5.41 -0.63 -5.31
CA MET A 18 4.63 0.60 -5.43
C MET A 18 4.71 1.23 -6.83
N ILE A 19 5.89 1.23 -7.47
CA ILE A 19 6.07 1.84 -8.79
C ILE A 19 5.66 0.84 -9.88
N GLY A 20 4.37 0.86 -10.22
CA GLY A 20 3.78 0.03 -11.28
C GLY A 20 3.32 0.81 -12.52
N THR A 21 2.51 0.17 -13.35
CA THR A 21 1.91 0.79 -14.55
C THR A 21 1.03 2.00 -14.22
N GLY A 22 0.44 2.03 -13.01
CA GLY A 22 -0.50 3.06 -12.55
C GLY A 22 0.05 4.49 -12.62
N ILE A 23 1.35 4.71 -12.39
CA ILE A 23 1.93 6.05 -12.52
C ILE A 23 1.91 6.53 -13.98
N PHE A 24 2.16 5.64 -14.94
CA PHE A 24 2.21 5.99 -16.36
C PHE A 24 0.82 6.14 -16.97
N THR A 25 -0.13 5.27 -16.63
CA THR A 25 -1.51 5.38 -17.12
C THR A 25 -2.28 6.51 -16.44
N SER A 26 -2.21 6.64 -15.11
CA SER A 26 -2.98 7.66 -14.39
C SER A 26 -2.48 9.07 -14.71
N LEU A 27 -1.16 9.29 -14.81
CA LEU A 27 -0.63 10.58 -15.27
C LEU A 27 -1.08 10.90 -16.69
N GLY A 28 -1.14 9.90 -17.59
CA GLY A 28 -1.63 10.07 -18.94
C GLY A 28 -3.05 10.63 -19.00
N PHE A 29 -3.97 10.08 -18.20
CA PHE A 29 -5.34 10.60 -18.10
C PHE A 29 -5.41 11.96 -17.38
N GLN A 30 -4.67 12.13 -16.29
CA GLN A 30 -4.70 13.35 -15.49
C GLN A 30 -4.15 14.57 -16.27
N VAL A 31 -3.13 14.40 -17.11
CA VAL A 31 -2.58 15.49 -17.94
C VAL A 31 -3.54 15.90 -19.06
N LEU A 32 -4.34 14.96 -19.58
CA LEU A 32 -5.36 15.25 -20.60
C LEU A 32 -6.51 16.10 -20.03
N GLU A 33 -6.93 15.83 -18.79
CA GLU A 33 -8.01 16.56 -18.13
C GLU A 33 -7.53 17.85 -17.44
N LEU A 34 -6.41 17.80 -16.72
CA LEU A 34 -5.83 18.95 -16.01
C LEU A 34 -4.77 19.61 -16.88
N ARG A 35 -5.18 20.62 -17.66
CA ARG A 35 -4.31 21.43 -18.53
C ARG A 35 -3.32 22.34 -17.80
N THR A 36 -3.24 22.27 -16.48
CA THR A 36 -2.34 23.10 -15.65
C THR A 36 -1.47 22.21 -14.77
N GLY A 37 -0.15 22.24 -15.00
CA GLY A 37 0.80 21.42 -14.25
C GLY A 37 0.77 21.65 -12.73
N PHE A 38 0.40 22.87 -12.30
CA PHE A 38 0.24 23.17 -10.87
C PHE A 38 -0.89 22.37 -10.21
N ALA A 39 -2.03 22.20 -10.88
CA ALA A 39 -3.16 21.45 -10.35
C ALA A 39 -2.86 19.95 -10.27
N LEU A 40 -2.10 19.42 -11.24
CA LEU A 40 -1.61 18.05 -11.22
C LEU A 40 -0.67 17.78 -10.03
N LEU A 41 0.29 18.69 -9.79
CA LEU A 41 1.22 18.58 -8.65
C LEU A 41 0.47 18.66 -7.31
N PHE A 42 -0.54 19.53 -7.20
CA PHE A 42 -1.35 19.64 -5.99
C PHE A 42 -2.18 18.37 -5.73
N LEU A 43 -2.77 17.77 -6.77
CA LEU A 43 -3.48 16.49 -6.66
C LEU A 43 -2.54 15.37 -6.19
N TRP A 44 -1.33 15.31 -6.75
CA TRP A 44 -0.30 14.36 -6.33
C TRP A 44 0.15 14.59 -4.89
N LEU A 45 0.28 15.85 -4.47
CA LEU A 45 0.63 16.19 -3.09
C LEU A 45 -0.45 15.69 -2.12
N LEU A 46 -1.72 15.95 -2.41
CA LEU A 46 -2.84 15.48 -1.58
C LEU A 46 -2.93 13.95 -1.54
N GLY A 47 -2.75 13.28 -2.69
CA GLY A 47 -2.71 11.82 -2.76
C GLY A 47 -1.54 11.24 -1.99
N GLY A 48 -0.37 11.87 -2.08
CA GLY A 48 0.83 11.49 -1.34
C GLY A 48 0.66 11.63 0.18
N ILE A 49 0.08 12.73 0.64
CA ILE A 49 -0.24 12.94 2.08
C ILE A 49 -1.22 11.88 2.57
N SER A 50 -2.29 11.63 1.80
CA SER A 50 -3.31 10.62 2.17
C SER A 50 -2.71 9.22 2.26
N SER A 51 -1.85 8.86 1.30
CA SER A 51 -1.12 7.59 1.30
C SER A 51 -0.15 7.48 2.47
N LEU A 52 0.55 8.57 2.82
CA LEU A 52 1.47 8.60 3.96
C LEU A 52 0.75 8.34 5.29
N ILE A 53 -0.41 8.96 5.51
CA ILE A 53 -1.23 8.73 6.70
C ILE A 53 -1.65 7.25 6.78
N GLY A 54 -2.10 6.68 5.66
CA GLY A 54 -2.42 5.26 5.58
C GLY A 54 -1.22 4.37 5.91
N ALA A 55 -0.05 4.65 5.32
CA ALA A 55 1.18 3.91 5.58
C ALA A 55 1.61 3.96 7.05
N MET A 56 1.44 5.10 7.72
CA MET A 56 1.70 5.23 9.16
C MET A 56 0.76 4.35 10.00
N ALA A 57 -0.53 4.31 9.67
CA ALA A 57 -1.48 3.44 10.34
C ALA A 57 -1.13 1.94 10.15
N TYR A 58 -0.72 1.55 8.93
CA TYR A 58 -0.23 0.19 8.67
C TYR A 58 1.08 -0.12 9.40
N ALA A 59 1.99 0.85 9.54
CA ALA A 59 3.22 0.68 10.30
C ALA A 59 2.95 0.46 11.80
N GLU A 60 1.99 1.18 12.38
CA GLU A 60 1.55 0.97 13.76
C GLU A 60 0.96 -0.43 13.95
N LEU A 61 0.10 -0.88 13.04
CA LEU A 61 -0.45 -2.23 13.05
C LEU A 61 0.63 -3.31 12.90
N GLY A 62 1.59 -3.11 11.99
CA GLY A 62 2.70 -4.04 11.74
C GLY A 62 3.68 -4.14 12.92
N THR A 63 3.88 -3.06 13.67
CA THR A 63 4.68 -3.08 14.91
C THR A 63 3.93 -3.69 16.09
N ALA A 64 2.61 -3.44 16.19
CA ALA A 64 1.76 -4.02 17.24
C ALA A 64 1.55 -5.55 17.07
N MET A 65 1.53 -6.06 15.83
CA MET A 65 1.34 -7.48 15.55
C MET A 65 2.43 -8.03 14.59
N PRO A 66 3.63 -8.36 15.10
CA PRO A 66 4.78 -8.79 14.31
C PRO A 66 4.69 -10.27 13.92
N ARG A 67 3.58 -10.69 13.29
CA ARG A 67 3.45 -12.03 12.69
C ARG A 67 3.23 -11.92 11.19
N SER A 68 3.87 -12.81 10.43
CA SER A 68 3.66 -12.95 8.99
C SER A 68 2.21 -13.31 8.69
N GLY A 69 1.54 -12.50 7.86
CA GLY A 69 0.17 -12.73 7.42
C GLY A 69 -0.56 -11.51 6.87
N GLY A 70 0.06 -10.31 6.87
CA GLY A 70 -0.48 -9.12 6.19
C GLY A 70 -1.89 -8.74 6.65
N GLU A 71 -2.71 -8.26 5.71
CA GLU A 71 -4.10 -7.85 5.97
C GLU A 71 -4.97 -9.00 6.50
N TYR A 72 -4.72 -10.24 6.05
CA TYR A 72 -5.39 -11.42 6.58
C TYR A 72 -5.19 -11.56 8.09
N HIS A 73 -3.97 -11.32 8.59
CA HIS A 73 -3.67 -11.43 10.02
C HIS A 73 -4.32 -10.30 10.82
N PHE A 74 -4.30 -9.06 10.30
CA PHE A 74 -4.93 -7.92 10.97
C PHE A 74 -6.44 -8.09 11.07
N LEU A 75 -7.13 -8.42 9.96
CA LEU A 75 -8.59 -8.54 9.94
C LEU A 75 -9.09 -9.77 10.71
N SER A 76 -8.37 -10.90 10.65
CA SER A 76 -8.70 -12.10 11.43
C SER A 76 -8.66 -11.84 12.94
N ARG A 77 -7.78 -10.94 13.37
CA ARG A 77 -7.48 -10.74 14.80
C ARG A 77 -8.21 -9.56 15.42
N ILE A 78 -8.47 -8.50 14.65
CA ILE A 78 -9.17 -7.31 15.12
C ILE A 78 -10.69 -7.48 15.01
N TYR A 79 -11.18 -8.08 13.92
CA TYR A 79 -12.62 -8.14 13.64
C TYR A 79 -13.20 -9.54 13.87
N HIS A 80 -12.89 -10.48 12.99
CA HIS A 80 -13.41 -11.84 13.09
C HIS A 80 -12.66 -12.76 12.10
N PRO A 81 -12.40 -14.04 12.41
CA PRO A 81 -11.73 -14.98 11.50
C PRO A 81 -12.42 -15.15 10.14
N ALA A 82 -13.73 -14.89 10.04
CA ALA A 82 -14.47 -14.90 8.77
C ALA A 82 -14.07 -13.75 7.83
N LEU A 83 -13.80 -12.56 8.39
CA LEU A 83 -13.37 -11.39 7.61
C LEU A 83 -11.91 -11.52 7.16
N GLY A 84 -11.09 -12.19 7.96
CA GLY A 84 -9.77 -12.65 7.53
C GLY A 84 -9.85 -13.56 6.31
N PHE A 85 -10.70 -14.59 6.35
CA PHE A 85 -10.89 -15.49 5.20
C PHE A 85 -11.30 -14.73 3.93
N ILE A 86 -12.25 -13.80 4.04
CA ILE A 86 -12.69 -12.96 2.90
C ILE A 86 -11.53 -12.09 2.38
N SER A 87 -10.74 -11.46 3.26
CA SER A 87 -9.58 -10.67 2.81
C SER A 87 -8.53 -11.52 2.11
N GLY A 88 -8.32 -12.77 2.57
CA GLY A 88 -7.45 -13.73 1.90
C GLY A 88 -7.93 -14.10 0.49
N TRP A 89 -9.24 -14.28 0.30
CA TRP A 89 -9.83 -14.50 -1.02
C TRP A 89 -9.70 -13.28 -1.94
N ILE A 90 -9.90 -12.07 -1.40
CA ILE A 90 -9.72 -10.84 -2.18
C ILE A 90 -8.26 -10.68 -2.60
N SER A 91 -7.30 -10.90 -1.70
CA SER A 91 -5.88 -10.88 -2.07
C SER A 91 -5.50 -11.95 -3.08
N PHE A 92 -6.18 -13.11 -3.12
CA PHE A 92 -5.94 -14.14 -4.14
C PHE A 92 -6.51 -13.76 -5.52
N ILE A 93 -7.66 -13.08 -5.56
CA ILE A 93 -8.35 -12.72 -6.80
C ILE A 93 -7.78 -11.44 -7.41
N VAL A 94 -7.42 -10.47 -6.56
CA VAL A 94 -6.96 -9.14 -6.94
C VAL A 94 -5.42 -9.07 -7.00
N GLY A 95 -4.73 -10.00 -6.33
CA GLY A 95 -3.27 -10.08 -6.28
C GLY A 95 -2.62 -10.37 -7.63
#